data_AF-A0A6A3W7V5-F1
#
_entry.id   AF-A0A6A3W7V5-F1
#
_cell.length_a   1.000
_cell.length_b   1.000
_cell.length_c   1.000
_cell.angle_alpha   90.00
_cell.angle_beta   90.00
_cell.angle_gamma   90.00
#
_symmetry.space_group_name_H-M   'P 1'
#
loop_
_entity.id
_entity.type
_entity.pdbx_description
1 polymer ?
#
loop_
_entity_poly.entity_id
_entity_poly.type
_entity_poly.pdbx_seq_one_letter_code
_entity_poly.pdbx_strand_id
1 'polypeptide(L)'
;MRVHGQSDFTMVADPAVSSDGSHMIYNVFASFRQDKMLHNYTLLDGAAYYVTSILDNDSARQCLGPEMDHLPPINTIATALNEAAGITSAPTEMINAGCSDDKLFKVSVNGIEFVLCASGSSGLKMYGSDMDIAVEYVNSRMNISVPALNGATLPQCTEVVSKFEVTSTGIALLTGRSIAFGDVRRLKAEFDFSWGDSSSCSCKSTPRPCIFIHGMGVRTELPDNQDSLKYWGNMTGHAPCCTSIKYAALDTVNNTWTDRTQQQHVCDRALAVSETSTESTIADTIVVTHSMGNSMLAGAIATGKGSLDSTSTWVGLAAPMKGSMASDFIQESCAGNTSFVLEAIIEYSGRCPPTTALKSMPYEGGSHSTAELDAAYKEAQEAYRTNVFALMCSESFSGLLSPKQVQVWALGIVARHHSLRNDGMVEFDSCAVGIAESKFGNSWRDRFYRTHVNHYDMQFRYGDALFNKAKMPVKWFECLL
;
A
#
# COMPACT_ATOMS: atom_id res chain seq x y z
N MET A 1 6.43 -11.33 3.65
CA MET A 1 5.88 -10.16 4.38
C MET A 1 5.87 -10.43 5.88
N ARG A 2 5.64 -9.42 6.74
CA ARG A 2 5.66 -9.55 8.20
C ARG A 2 4.57 -8.72 8.87
N VAL A 3 3.83 -9.28 9.82
CA VAL A 3 2.94 -8.54 10.73
C VAL A 3 3.67 -8.32 12.03
N HIS A 4 3.89 -7.06 12.43
CA HIS A 4 4.67 -6.73 13.63
C HIS A 4 6.07 -7.40 13.67
N GLY A 5 6.69 -7.54 12.49
CA GLY A 5 8.01 -8.19 12.36
C GLY A 5 7.98 -9.72 12.28
N GLN A 6 6.81 -10.35 12.40
CA GLN A 6 6.61 -11.81 12.38
C GLN A 6 6.13 -12.27 11.00
N SER A 7 6.80 -13.27 10.42
CA SER A 7 6.42 -13.91 9.15
C SER A 7 5.54 -15.15 9.32
N ASP A 8 5.40 -15.62 10.56
CA ASP A 8 4.54 -16.73 10.97
C ASP A 8 3.85 -16.31 12.27
N PHE A 9 2.53 -16.49 12.33
CA PHE A 9 1.70 -16.06 13.45
C PHE A 9 0.37 -16.81 13.45
N THR A 10 -0.28 -16.82 14.62
CA THR A 10 -1.58 -17.48 14.80
C THR A 10 -2.63 -16.48 15.25
N MET A 11 -3.87 -16.70 14.78
CA MET A 11 -5.05 -15.96 15.20
C MET A 11 -6.10 -16.95 15.68
N VAL A 12 -6.93 -16.55 16.63
CA VAL A 12 -8.05 -17.37 17.12
C VAL A 12 -9.36 -16.78 16.62
N ALA A 13 -10.27 -17.65 16.19
CA ALA A 13 -11.58 -17.27 15.71
C ALA A 13 -12.67 -18.12 16.38
N ASP A 14 -13.69 -17.50 16.93
CA ASP A 14 -14.86 -18.15 17.55
C ASP A 14 -16.14 -17.78 16.78
N PRO A 15 -16.91 -18.77 16.27
CA PRO A 15 -18.11 -18.49 15.49
C PRO A 15 -19.29 -18.09 16.38
N ALA A 16 -19.86 -16.92 16.10
CA ALA A 16 -21.16 -16.48 16.56
C ALA A 16 -22.21 -16.69 15.46
N VAL A 17 -23.11 -17.65 15.68
CA VAL A 17 -24.15 -18.04 14.73
C VAL A 17 -25.48 -17.43 15.16
N SER A 18 -26.29 -16.95 14.20
CA SER A 18 -27.65 -16.48 14.46
C SER A 18 -28.54 -17.59 15.01
N SER A 19 -29.62 -17.22 15.69
CA SER A 19 -30.54 -18.17 16.33
C SER A 19 -31.22 -19.13 15.35
N ASP A 20 -31.43 -18.69 14.11
CA ASP A 20 -31.99 -19.49 13.01
C ASP A 20 -30.92 -20.27 12.23
N GLY A 21 -29.63 -20.11 12.57
CA GLY A 21 -28.52 -20.80 11.92
C GLY A 21 -28.15 -20.29 10.53
N SER A 22 -28.83 -19.25 10.03
CA SER A 22 -28.69 -18.78 8.64
C SER A 22 -27.49 -17.86 8.42
N HIS A 23 -27.09 -17.11 9.46
CA HIS A 23 -26.02 -16.14 9.40
C HIS A 23 -24.95 -16.44 10.45
N MET A 24 -23.71 -16.08 10.13
CA MET A 24 -22.58 -16.25 11.02
C MET A 24 -21.64 -15.04 10.98
N ILE A 25 -20.91 -14.85 12.06
CA ILE A 25 -19.73 -13.98 12.13
C ILE A 25 -18.69 -14.67 13.03
N TYR A 26 -17.42 -14.50 12.71
CA TYR A 26 -16.32 -14.89 13.59
C TYR A 26 -15.90 -13.72 14.45
N ASN A 27 -15.90 -13.95 15.75
CA ASN A 27 -15.16 -13.14 16.70
C ASN A 27 -13.69 -13.54 16.62
N VAL A 28 -12.78 -12.57 16.61
CA VAL A 28 -11.36 -12.82 16.32
C VAL A 28 -10.49 -12.20 17.39
N PHE A 29 -9.43 -12.90 17.77
CA PHE A 29 -8.37 -12.38 18.60
C PHE A 29 -7.00 -12.70 18.01
N ALA A 30 -6.11 -11.70 18.01
CA ALA A 30 -4.72 -11.87 17.63
C ALA A 30 -3.82 -11.02 18.53
N SER A 31 -2.65 -11.57 18.89
CA SER A 31 -1.69 -10.89 19.75
C SER A 31 -0.30 -10.98 19.13
N PHE A 32 0.38 -9.83 19.02
CA PHE A 32 1.71 -9.74 18.47
C PHE A 32 2.62 -9.04 19.45
N ARG A 33 3.83 -9.57 19.62
CA ARG A 33 4.88 -8.94 20.39
C ARG A 33 5.90 -8.34 19.43
N GLN A 34 6.17 -7.04 19.59
CA GLN A 34 7.23 -6.33 18.91
C GLN A 34 8.06 -5.59 19.96
N ASP A 35 9.31 -5.99 20.13
CA ASP A 35 10.20 -5.49 21.18
C ASP A 35 9.58 -5.60 22.59
N LYS A 36 9.28 -4.45 23.22
CA LYS A 36 8.65 -4.35 24.55
C LYS A 36 7.15 -4.07 24.49
N MET A 37 6.59 -3.95 23.29
CA MET A 37 5.17 -3.67 23.09
C MET A 37 4.40 -4.93 22.74
N LEU A 38 3.23 -5.05 23.34
CA LEU A 38 2.22 -6.04 23.00
C LEU A 38 1.12 -5.35 22.20
N HIS A 39 0.73 -5.98 21.10
CA HIS A 39 -0.26 -5.49 20.15
C HIS A 39 -1.41 -6.49 20.09
N ASN A 40 -2.56 -6.12 20.66
CA ASN A 40 -3.74 -6.97 20.71
C ASN A 40 -4.82 -6.43 19.77
N TYR A 41 -5.37 -7.33 18.97
CA TYR A 41 -6.44 -7.08 18.04
C TYR A 41 -7.64 -7.93 18.42
N THR A 42 -8.80 -7.29 18.55
CA THR A 42 -10.05 -7.97 18.87
C THR A 42 -11.12 -7.56 17.87
N LEU A 43 -11.80 -8.52 17.26
CA LEU A 43 -13.05 -8.32 16.53
C LEU A 43 -14.15 -9.02 17.34
N LEU A 44 -15.16 -8.27 17.77
CA LEU A 44 -16.29 -8.81 18.52
C LEU A 44 -17.59 -8.27 17.93
N ASP A 45 -18.47 -9.16 17.48
CA ASP A 45 -19.77 -8.84 16.89
C ASP A 45 -19.68 -7.76 15.78
N GLY A 46 -18.60 -7.81 15.00
CA GLY A 46 -18.36 -6.89 13.89
C GLY A 46 -17.61 -5.61 14.28
N ALA A 47 -17.47 -5.29 15.56
CA ALA A 47 -16.71 -4.15 16.06
C ALA A 47 -15.23 -4.50 16.28
N ALA A 48 -14.32 -3.68 15.74
CA ALA A 48 -12.88 -3.94 15.77
C ALA A 48 -12.13 -3.01 16.73
N TYR A 49 -11.26 -3.60 17.55
CA TYR A 49 -10.52 -2.94 18.62
C TYR A 49 -9.02 -3.21 18.48
N TYR A 50 -8.21 -2.21 18.79
CA TYR A 50 -6.77 -2.34 18.91
C TYR A 50 -6.28 -1.78 20.24
N VAL A 51 -5.45 -2.56 20.92
CA VAL A 51 -4.83 -2.21 22.19
C VAL A 51 -3.34 -2.44 22.06
N THR A 52 -2.56 -1.40 22.34
CA THR A 52 -1.14 -1.57 22.64
C THR A 52 -0.93 -1.51 24.14
N SER A 53 0.02 -2.28 24.66
CA SER A 53 0.51 -2.12 26.01
C SER A 53 2.03 -2.22 26.04
N ILE A 54 2.65 -1.32 26.81
CA ILE A 54 4.02 -1.49 27.25
C ILE A 54 3.98 -2.43 28.44
N LEU A 55 4.85 -3.43 28.48
CA LEU A 55 5.14 -4.18 29.72
C LEU A 55 5.56 -3.13 30.78
N ASP A 56 4.62 -2.71 31.64
CA ASP A 56 4.78 -1.95 32.90
C ASP A 56 4.15 -0.55 33.09
N ASN A 57 3.32 0.05 32.20
CA ASN A 57 2.31 1.05 32.69
C ASN A 57 1.31 1.64 31.68
N ASP A 58 1.67 1.83 30.41
CA ASP A 58 0.81 2.57 29.48
C ASP A 58 0.19 1.69 28.39
N SER A 59 -1.12 1.87 28.18
CA SER A 59 -1.86 1.23 27.08
C SER A 59 -2.60 2.26 26.23
N ALA A 60 -2.24 2.34 24.95
CA ALA A 60 -2.98 3.14 23.98
C ALA A 60 -4.07 2.28 23.33
N ARG A 61 -5.23 2.88 23.08
CA ARG A 61 -6.41 2.19 22.56
C ARG A 61 -7.11 3.00 21.49
N GLN A 62 -7.59 2.29 20.48
CA GLN A 62 -8.36 2.90 19.39
C GLN A 62 -9.36 1.89 18.82
N CYS A 63 -10.49 2.41 18.34
CA CYS A 63 -11.34 1.68 17.41
C CYS A 63 -10.61 1.54 16.08
N LEU A 64 -10.69 0.36 15.48
CA LEU A 64 -10.15 0.14 14.15
C LEU A 64 -11.22 0.46 13.10
N GLY A 65 -10.82 1.20 12.07
CA GLY A 65 -11.66 1.46 10.91
C GLY A 65 -11.72 0.28 9.93
N PRO A 66 -12.58 0.36 8.91
CA PRO A 66 -12.79 -0.72 7.94
C PRO A 66 -11.59 -1.00 7.02
N GLU A 67 -10.63 -0.09 6.90
CA GLU A 67 -9.49 -0.21 5.96
C GLU A 67 -8.20 -0.79 6.57
N MET A 68 -8.33 -1.64 7.60
CA MET A 68 -7.18 -2.25 8.28
C MET A 68 -6.77 -3.58 7.62
N ASP A 69 -6.14 -3.51 6.45
CA ASP A 69 -5.75 -4.65 5.60
C ASP A 69 -4.50 -5.41 6.09
N HIS A 70 -4.13 -5.28 7.36
CA HIS A 70 -2.84 -5.76 7.90
C HIS A 70 -2.92 -7.13 8.55
N LEU A 71 -4.12 -7.57 8.90
CA LEU A 71 -4.37 -8.91 9.40
C LEU A 71 -5.18 -9.70 8.39
N PRO A 72 -5.00 -11.03 8.33
CA PRO A 72 -5.91 -11.91 7.61
C PRO A 72 -7.39 -11.60 7.95
N PRO A 73 -8.21 -11.26 6.94
CA PRO A 73 -9.61 -10.90 7.18
C PRO A 73 -10.43 -12.17 7.37
N ILE A 74 -10.43 -12.72 8.59
CA ILE A 74 -11.02 -14.04 8.91
C ILE A 74 -12.47 -14.18 8.41
N ASN A 75 -13.30 -13.15 8.59
CA ASN A 75 -14.69 -13.20 8.12
C ASN A 75 -14.79 -13.20 6.59
N THR A 76 -13.93 -12.47 5.89
CA THR A 76 -13.84 -12.51 4.42
C THR A 76 -13.32 -13.86 3.94
N ILE A 77 -12.32 -14.43 4.61
CA ILE A 77 -11.83 -15.79 4.32
C ILE A 77 -12.98 -16.79 4.47
N ALA A 78 -13.70 -16.75 5.59
CA ALA A 78 -14.82 -17.65 5.84
C ALA A 78 -15.95 -17.47 4.81
N THR A 79 -16.24 -16.23 4.41
CA THR A 79 -17.21 -15.92 3.35
C THR A 79 -16.75 -16.49 2.01
N ALA A 80 -15.47 -16.36 1.66
CA ALA A 80 -14.92 -16.87 0.41
C ALA A 80 -15.02 -18.41 0.30
N LEU A 81 -15.00 -19.14 1.42
CA LEU A 81 -15.23 -20.59 1.42
C LEU A 81 -16.62 -20.98 0.89
N ASN A 82 -17.61 -20.07 0.93
CA ASN A 82 -18.90 -20.32 0.29
C ASN A 82 -18.81 -20.43 -1.23
N GLU A 83 -17.83 -19.77 -1.82
CA GLU A 83 -17.62 -19.67 -3.27
C GLU A 83 -16.56 -20.66 -3.76
N ALA A 84 -16.09 -21.56 -2.89
CA ALA A 84 -15.07 -22.54 -3.23
C ALA A 84 -15.50 -23.42 -4.41
N ALA A 85 -14.71 -23.39 -5.48
CA ALA A 85 -14.97 -24.15 -6.71
C ALA A 85 -13.96 -25.29 -6.86
N GLY A 86 -14.42 -26.51 -7.09
CA GLY A 86 -13.53 -27.67 -7.26
C GLY A 86 -12.63 -27.53 -8.49
N ILE A 87 -11.35 -27.91 -8.36
CA ILE A 87 -10.36 -27.91 -9.45
C ILE A 87 -9.78 -29.32 -9.66
N THR A 88 -9.36 -29.63 -10.89
CA THR A 88 -8.81 -30.96 -11.23
C THR A 88 -7.29 -31.02 -11.24
N SER A 89 -6.62 -29.88 -11.18
CA SER A 89 -5.17 -29.79 -11.14
C SER A 89 -4.74 -28.55 -10.35
N ALA A 90 -3.61 -28.68 -9.67
CA ALA A 90 -2.92 -27.62 -8.96
C ALA A 90 -1.42 -27.71 -9.25
N PRO A 91 -0.63 -26.67 -8.98
CA PRO A 91 0.82 -26.73 -9.10
C PRO A 91 1.40 -27.95 -8.36
N THR A 92 2.36 -28.64 -8.99
CA THR A 92 2.91 -29.93 -8.51
C THR A 92 3.43 -29.88 -7.08
N GLU A 93 3.96 -28.74 -6.64
CA GLU A 93 4.41 -28.50 -5.27
C GLU A 93 3.29 -28.67 -4.24
N MET A 94 2.05 -28.29 -4.60
CA MET A 94 0.86 -28.37 -3.74
C MET A 94 0.33 -29.81 -3.67
N ILE A 95 0.35 -30.51 -4.80
CA ILE A 95 -0.05 -31.93 -4.91
C ILE A 95 0.91 -32.79 -4.06
N ASN A 96 2.21 -32.51 -4.13
CA ASN A 96 3.23 -33.17 -3.32
C ASN A 96 3.11 -32.89 -1.81
N ALA A 97 2.38 -31.83 -1.41
CA ALA A 97 2.08 -31.53 -0.01
C ALA A 97 0.95 -32.42 0.58
N GLY A 98 0.46 -33.42 -0.17
CA GLY A 98 -0.40 -34.49 0.34
C GLY A 98 -1.91 -34.26 0.16
N CYS A 99 -2.31 -33.36 -0.74
CA CYS A 99 -3.72 -33.16 -1.05
C CYS A 99 -4.15 -33.99 -2.26
N SER A 100 -5.12 -34.90 -2.08
CA SER A 100 -5.73 -35.66 -3.18
C SER A 100 -6.57 -34.75 -4.07
N ASP A 101 -6.59 -34.96 -5.38
CA ASP A 101 -7.27 -34.12 -6.38
C ASP A 101 -8.75 -33.84 -6.03
N ASP A 102 -9.43 -34.83 -5.47
CA ASP A 102 -10.84 -34.79 -5.04
C ASP A 102 -11.11 -33.91 -3.79
N LYS A 103 -10.10 -33.20 -3.26
CA LYS A 103 -10.20 -32.27 -2.13
C LYS A 103 -9.59 -30.88 -2.42
N LEU A 104 -9.38 -30.58 -3.70
CA LEU A 104 -8.82 -29.31 -4.15
C LEU A 104 -9.92 -28.33 -4.59
N PHE A 105 -9.81 -27.11 -4.10
CA PHE A 105 -10.70 -26.01 -4.47
C PHE A 105 -9.89 -24.76 -4.83
N LYS A 106 -10.42 -23.97 -5.75
CA LYS A 106 -10.04 -22.58 -5.96
C LYS A 106 -10.93 -21.71 -5.07
N VAL A 107 -10.32 -20.74 -4.39
CA VAL A 107 -11.02 -19.73 -3.59
C VAL A 107 -10.37 -18.37 -3.76
N SER A 108 -11.15 -17.30 -3.73
CA SER A 108 -10.67 -15.93 -3.89
C SER A 108 -11.04 -15.09 -2.67
N VAL A 109 -10.05 -14.51 -1.98
CA VAL A 109 -10.25 -13.65 -0.81
C VAL A 109 -9.86 -12.23 -1.19
N ASN A 110 -10.82 -11.31 -1.26
CA ASN A 110 -10.60 -9.94 -1.78
C ASN A 110 -9.90 -9.92 -3.17
N GLY A 111 -10.23 -10.91 -4.02
CA GLY A 111 -9.62 -11.10 -5.33
C GLY A 111 -8.23 -11.75 -5.30
N ILE A 112 -7.65 -12.03 -4.14
CA ILE A 112 -6.41 -12.82 -4.02
C ILE A 112 -6.80 -14.29 -4.10
N GLU A 113 -6.26 -14.99 -5.10
CA GLU A 113 -6.56 -16.39 -5.34
C GLU A 113 -5.79 -17.29 -4.37
N PHE A 114 -6.38 -18.42 -4.02
CA PHE A 114 -5.76 -19.48 -3.23
C PHE A 114 -6.14 -20.85 -3.78
N VAL A 115 -5.21 -21.79 -3.67
CA VAL A 115 -5.52 -23.22 -3.77
C VAL A 115 -5.83 -23.74 -2.38
N LEU A 116 -7.05 -24.21 -2.17
CA LEU A 116 -7.51 -24.76 -0.92
C LEU A 116 -7.47 -26.28 -0.93
N CYS A 117 -6.88 -26.85 0.11
CA CYS A 117 -6.82 -28.26 0.42
C CYS A 117 -7.65 -28.56 1.68
N ALA A 118 -8.76 -29.28 1.53
CA ALA A 118 -9.59 -29.66 2.67
C ALA A 118 -9.10 -30.98 3.29
N SER A 119 -8.93 -31.01 4.62
CA SER A 119 -8.42 -32.19 5.36
C SER A 119 -9.45 -32.78 6.33
N GLY A 120 -10.75 -32.55 6.10
CA GLY A 120 -11.81 -33.04 6.98
C GLY A 120 -11.67 -32.47 8.39
N SER A 121 -11.76 -33.31 9.43
CA SER A 121 -11.66 -32.87 10.83
C SER A 121 -10.30 -32.27 11.22
N SER A 122 -9.26 -32.46 10.42
CA SER A 122 -7.93 -31.87 10.66
C SER A 122 -7.82 -30.41 10.21
N GLY A 123 -8.87 -29.85 9.58
CA GLY A 123 -8.87 -28.47 9.12
C GLY A 123 -8.70 -28.32 7.61
N LEU A 124 -8.16 -27.18 7.20
CA LEU A 124 -7.86 -26.88 5.80
C LEU A 124 -6.57 -26.08 5.66
N LYS A 125 -5.97 -26.15 4.48
CA LYS A 125 -4.83 -25.31 4.09
C LYS A 125 -5.19 -24.53 2.83
N MET A 126 -4.91 -23.24 2.82
CA MET A 126 -5.03 -22.38 1.65
C MET A 126 -3.63 -21.93 1.27
N TYR A 127 -3.24 -22.24 0.05
CA TYR A 127 -1.94 -21.89 -0.46
C TYR A 127 -2.03 -20.68 -1.36
N GLY A 128 -1.21 -19.68 -1.05
CA GLY A 128 -1.19 -18.36 -1.70
C GLY A 128 0.10 -18.14 -2.48
N SER A 129 0.12 -17.15 -3.38
CA SER A 129 1.39 -16.67 -3.97
C SER A 129 2.29 -15.99 -2.93
N ASP A 130 1.69 -15.34 -1.93
CA ASP A 130 2.41 -14.47 -0.99
C ASP A 130 2.32 -14.93 0.47
N MET A 131 1.32 -15.77 0.79
CA MET A 131 1.04 -16.26 2.14
C MET A 131 0.26 -17.57 2.06
N ASP A 132 0.67 -18.55 2.86
CA ASP A 132 -0.13 -19.74 3.13
C ASP A 132 -0.95 -19.56 4.42
N ILE A 133 -2.12 -20.18 4.46
CA ILE A 133 -3.04 -20.15 5.61
C ILE A 133 -3.33 -21.59 6.01
N ALA A 134 -3.05 -21.94 7.26
CA ALA A 134 -3.51 -23.19 7.85
C ALA A 134 -4.61 -22.90 8.86
N VAL A 135 -5.72 -23.61 8.75
CA VAL A 135 -6.86 -23.52 9.68
C VAL A 135 -6.97 -24.86 10.39
N GLU A 136 -6.90 -24.83 11.72
CA GLU A 136 -7.10 -25.99 12.58
C GLU A 136 -8.39 -25.83 13.38
N TYR A 137 -9.22 -26.87 13.43
CA TYR A 137 -10.43 -26.85 14.26
C TYR A 137 -10.09 -27.24 15.69
N VAL A 138 -10.51 -26.41 16.63
CA VAL A 138 -10.31 -26.62 18.06
C VAL A 138 -11.65 -26.93 18.74
N ASN A 139 -11.64 -27.87 19.68
CA ASN A 139 -12.84 -28.28 20.42
C ASN A 139 -13.20 -27.35 21.59
N SER A 140 -12.28 -26.46 21.97
CA SER A 140 -12.47 -25.48 23.04
C SER A 140 -12.82 -24.12 22.47
N ARG A 141 -13.91 -23.52 22.96
CA ARG A 141 -14.22 -22.12 22.67
C ARG A 141 -13.32 -21.19 23.47
N MET A 142 -12.85 -20.13 22.83
CA MET A 142 -12.14 -19.05 23.52
C MET A 142 -13.15 -17.95 23.85
N ASN A 143 -13.16 -17.49 25.10
CA ASN A 143 -14.00 -16.36 25.49
C ASN A 143 -13.33 -15.06 25.03
N ILE A 144 -13.70 -14.59 23.83
CA ILE A 144 -13.26 -13.32 23.27
C ILE A 144 -14.19 -12.23 23.81
N SER A 145 -13.63 -11.22 24.45
CA SER A 145 -14.39 -10.13 25.05
C SER A 145 -13.82 -8.77 24.65
N VAL A 146 -14.64 -7.74 24.78
CA VAL A 146 -14.19 -6.35 24.59
C VAL A 146 -13.02 -6.09 25.53
N PRO A 147 -11.90 -5.51 25.04
CA PRO A 147 -10.78 -5.18 25.91
C PRO A 147 -11.21 -4.26 27.05
N ALA A 148 -11.05 -4.72 28.29
CA ALA A 148 -11.36 -3.96 29.50
C ALA A 148 -10.13 -3.19 29.98
N LEU A 149 -10.37 -2.06 30.67
CA LEU A 149 -9.29 -1.22 31.14
C LEU A 149 -9.59 -0.61 32.50
N ASN A 150 -8.78 -0.95 33.51
CA ASN A 150 -9.00 -0.48 34.88
C ASN A 150 -10.48 -0.64 35.34
N GLY A 151 -11.18 -1.66 34.84
CA GLY A 151 -12.59 -1.94 35.13
C GLY A 151 -13.63 -1.15 34.31
N ALA A 152 -13.25 -0.25 33.41
CA ALA A 152 -14.18 0.49 32.55
C ALA A 152 -14.32 -0.16 31.16
N THR A 153 -15.56 -0.38 30.72
CA THR A 153 -15.92 -0.80 29.36
C THR A 153 -15.81 0.36 28.37
N LEU A 154 -15.22 0.12 27.20
CA LEU A 154 -15.07 1.10 26.12
C LEU A 154 -16.43 1.57 25.56
N PRO A 155 -16.51 2.78 24.97
CA PRO A 155 -17.57 3.10 24.02
C PRO A 155 -17.57 2.05 22.90
N GLN A 156 -18.76 1.58 22.51
CA GLN A 156 -18.88 0.58 21.46
C GLN A 156 -18.32 1.14 20.15
N CYS A 157 -17.29 0.48 19.60
CA CYS A 157 -16.77 0.83 18.29
C CYS A 157 -17.82 0.54 17.22
N THR A 158 -17.79 1.29 16.12
CA THR A 158 -18.67 1.04 14.98
C THR A 158 -18.38 -0.34 14.39
N GLU A 159 -19.44 -1.04 13.98
CA GLU A 159 -19.32 -2.31 13.27
C GLU A 159 -18.67 -2.08 11.90
N VAL A 160 -17.58 -2.79 11.64
CA VAL A 160 -16.79 -2.73 10.40
C VAL A 160 -16.88 -4.04 9.60
N VAL A 161 -17.46 -5.10 10.19
CA VAL A 161 -17.70 -6.39 9.54
C VAL A 161 -19.15 -6.79 9.78
N SER A 162 -19.84 -7.16 8.70
CA SER A 162 -21.21 -7.66 8.75
C SER A 162 -21.25 -9.18 8.88
N LYS A 163 -22.36 -9.71 9.43
CA LYS A 163 -22.67 -11.14 9.39
C LYS A 163 -22.86 -11.59 7.94
N PHE A 164 -22.51 -12.83 7.64
CA PHE A 164 -22.63 -13.42 6.31
C PHE A 164 -23.44 -14.70 6.35
N GLU A 165 -24.11 -15.01 5.24
CA GLU A 165 -24.82 -16.28 5.05
C GLU A 165 -23.83 -17.42 4.77
N VAL A 166 -24.14 -18.63 5.23
CA VAL A 166 -23.27 -19.79 5.01
C VAL A 166 -23.95 -20.80 4.09
N THR A 167 -23.25 -21.17 3.03
CA THR A 167 -23.68 -22.23 2.09
C THR A 167 -23.40 -23.61 2.65
N SER A 168 -23.97 -24.66 2.05
CA SER A 168 -23.65 -26.05 2.41
C SER A 168 -22.16 -26.38 2.23
N THR A 169 -21.54 -25.87 1.16
CA THR A 169 -20.09 -25.97 0.91
C THR A 169 -19.28 -25.27 2.01
N GLY A 170 -19.63 -24.02 2.32
CA GLY A 170 -19.00 -23.25 3.39
C GLY A 170 -19.10 -23.95 4.74
N ILE A 171 -20.28 -24.45 5.11
CA ILE A 171 -20.46 -25.21 6.37
C ILE A 171 -19.56 -26.45 6.39
N ALA A 172 -19.49 -27.22 5.30
CA ALA A 172 -18.64 -28.41 5.24
C ALA A 172 -17.16 -28.05 5.42
N LEU A 173 -16.69 -27.00 4.74
CA LEU A 173 -15.31 -26.50 4.85
C LEU A 173 -15.01 -25.78 6.17
N LEU A 174 -15.98 -25.23 6.87
CA LEU A 174 -15.77 -24.55 8.16
C LEU A 174 -15.84 -25.52 9.35
N THR A 175 -16.45 -26.68 9.16
CA THR A 175 -16.68 -27.68 10.22
C THR A 175 -15.96 -29.01 10.00
N GLY A 176 -15.23 -29.16 8.90
CA GLY A 176 -14.54 -30.40 8.54
C GLY A 176 -15.47 -31.56 8.20
N ARG A 177 -16.76 -31.28 7.94
CA ARG A 177 -17.73 -32.30 7.53
C ARG A 177 -17.50 -32.69 6.08
N SER A 178 -17.88 -33.91 5.73
CA SER A 178 -17.88 -34.35 4.34
C SER A 178 -18.77 -33.43 3.51
N ILE A 179 -18.22 -32.87 2.44
CA ILE A 179 -18.99 -32.16 1.43
C ILE A 179 -19.90 -33.21 0.78
N ALA A 180 -21.22 -33.08 0.97
CA ALA A 180 -22.17 -33.98 0.35
C ALA A 180 -22.17 -33.70 -1.16
N PHE A 181 -21.46 -34.53 -1.93
CA PHE A 181 -21.46 -34.50 -3.39
C PHE A 181 -22.80 -35.03 -3.96
N GLY A 182 -23.92 -34.53 -3.45
CA GLY A 182 -25.26 -34.76 -3.98
C GLY A 182 -25.68 -33.54 -4.79
N ASP A 183 -25.80 -33.71 -6.11
CA ASP A 183 -26.46 -32.78 -7.04
C ASP A 183 -25.85 -31.40 -7.33
N VAL A 184 -24.61 -31.10 -6.90
CA VAL A 184 -23.83 -30.11 -7.64
C VAL A 184 -23.36 -30.80 -8.93
N ARG A 185 -24.13 -30.59 -10.00
CA ARG A 185 -23.77 -30.91 -11.38
C ARG A 185 -22.26 -30.75 -11.50
N ARG A 186 -21.54 -31.85 -11.78
CA ARG A 186 -20.16 -31.81 -12.29
C ARG A 186 -20.21 -31.03 -13.60
N LEU A 187 -20.33 -29.70 -13.51
CA LEU A 187 -20.05 -28.82 -14.62
C LEU A 187 -18.65 -29.20 -15.05
N LYS A 188 -18.54 -29.55 -16.33
CA LYS A 188 -17.37 -30.03 -17.01
C LYS A 188 -16.12 -29.35 -16.43
N ALA A 189 -15.16 -30.15 -15.96
CA ALA A 189 -13.93 -29.69 -15.29
C ALA A 189 -13.40 -28.42 -15.96
N GLU A 190 -13.60 -27.30 -15.28
CA GLU A 190 -13.25 -26.00 -15.82
C GLU A 190 -11.99 -25.55 -15.11
N PHE A 191 -10.89 -25.66 -15.86
CA PHE A 191 -9.60 -24.98 -15.72
C PHE A 191 -8.52 -25.69 -14.88
N ASP A 192 -7.36 -25.85 -15.52
CA ASP A 192 -6.10 -26.01 -14.81
C ASP A 192 -5.85 -24.73 -13.99
N PHE A 193 -5.66 -24.87 -12.67
CA PHE A 193 -5.30 -23.72 -11.86
C PHE A 193 -3.82 -23.40 -12.07
N SER A 194 -3.56 -22.29 -12.75
CA SER A 194 -2.29 -21.59 -12.66
C SER A 194 -2.52 -20.32 -11.87
N TRP A 195 -1.55 -19.98 -11.01
CA TRP A 195 -1.33 -18.60 -10.65
C TRP A 195 -1.20 -17.82 -11.98
N GLY A 196 -2.20 -17.02 -12.35
CA GLY A 196 -2.20 -16.33 -13.65
C GLY A 196 -0.93 -15.49 -13.79
N ASP A 197 -0.10 -15.83 -14.79
CA ASP A 197 1.28 -15.36 -15.00
C ASP A 197 2.08 -15.16 -13.70
N SER A 198 2.69 -16.27 -13.26
CA SER A 198 3.75 -16.45 -12.26
C SER A 198 3.58 -15.78 -10.88
N SER A 199 3.63 -16.60 -9.83
CA SER A 199 3.80 -16.18 -8.43
C SER A 199 5.04 -15.31 -8.17
N SER A 200 6.01 -15.32 -9.08
CA SER A 200 7.17 -14.42 -9.09
C SER A 200 7.06 -13.42 -10.24
N CYS A 201 7.15 -12.13 -9.93
CA CYS A 201 7.27 -11.12 -10.97
C CYS A 201 8.68 -11.11 -11.56
N SER A 202 8.75 -11.08 -12.89
CA SER A 202 9.99 -11.00 -13.66
C SER A 202 9.96 -9.76 -14.55
N CYS A 203 11.14 -9.28 -14.91
CA CYS A 203 11.23 -8.17 -15.85
C CYS A 203 10.65 -8.55 -17.22
N LYS A 204 9.77 -7.69 -17.76
CA LYS A 204 9.10 -7.81 -19.07
C LYS A 204 9.72 -6.91 -20.13
N SER A 205 10.75 -6.14 -19.78
CA SER A 205 11.49 -5.22 -20.63
C SER A 205 12.99 -5.50 -20.57
N THR A 206 13.79 -4.77 -21.35
CA THR A 206 15.25 -4.87 -21.26
C THR A 206 15.74 -4.34 -19.92
N PRO A 207 16.42 -5.16 -19.08
CA PRO A 207 16.97 -4.68 -17.82
C PRO A 207 17.98 -3.56 -18.03
N ARG A 208 17.96 -2.54 -17.18
CA ARG A 208 18.84 -1.38 -17.29
C ARG A 208 19.10 -0.70 -15.94
N PRO A 209 20.07 0.22 -15.81
CA PRO A 209 20.30 0.94 -14.56
C PRO A 209 19.07 1.70 -14.08
N CYS A 210 18.86 1.72 -12.77
CA CYS A 210 17.77 2.45 -12.13
C CYS A 210 18.31 3.57 -11.25
N ILE A 211 17.68 4.74 -11.33
CA ILE A 211 17.96 5.89 -10.46
C ILE A 211 16.69 6.30 -9.73
N PHE A 212 16.75 6.30 -8.41
CA PHE A 212 15.67 6.70 -7.51
C PHE A 212 15.89 8.13 -7.03
N ILE A 213 14.96 9.01 -7.34
CA ILE A 213 14.99 10.44 -7.05
C ILE A 213 13.90 10.75 -6.02
N HIS A 214 14.34 11.05 -4.81
CA HIS A 214 13.44 11.29 -3.69
C HIS A 214 12.70 12.64 -3.80
N GLY A 215 11.66 12.79 -2.99
CA GLY A 215 10.93 14.05 -2.83
C GLY A 215 11.50 14.92 -1.71
N MET A 216 10.65 15.77 -1.15
CA MET A 216 11.04 16.66 -0.04
C MET A 216 11.49 15.87 1.21
N GLY A 217 12.56 16.32 1.86
CA GLY A 217 12.95 15.87 3.20
C GLY A 217 14.41 15.45 3.40
N VAL A 218 15.26 15.52 2.37
CA VAL A 218 16.71 15.30 2.49
C VAL A 218 17.40 16.67 2.49
N ARG A 219 18.20 16.95 3.52
CA ARG A 219 18.86 18.26 3.71
C ARG A 219 20.29 18.28 3.18
N THR A 220 20.96 17.13 3.15
CA THR A 220 22.37 17.04 2.75
C THR A 220 22.44 16.47 1.36
N GLU A 221 22.79 17.32 0.40
CA GLU A 221 23.18 16.89 -0.95
C GLU A 221 24.53 16.16 -0.88
N LEU A 222 24.66 15.07 -1.65
CA LEU A 222 25.92 14.38 -1.84
C LEU A 222 26.37 14.54 -3.30
N PRO A 223 27.69 14.60 -3.56
CA PRO A 223 28.22 14.87 -4.89
C PRO A 223 27.99 13.74 -5.90
N ASP A 224 27.75 12.51 -5.43
CA ASP A 224 27.59 11.32 -6.25
C ASP A 224 26.27 10.60 -5.97
N ASN A 225 25.88 9.71 -6.88
CA ASN A 225 24.77 8.78 -6.67
C ASN A 225 25.14 7.72 -5.63
N GLN A 226 24.22 7.43 -4.72
CA GLN A 226 24.44 6.54 -3.58
C GLN A 226 23.91 5.12 -3.85
N ASP A 227 24.48 4.13 -3.18
CA ASP A 227 23.97 2.74 -3.20
C ASP A 227 22.78 2.53 -2.25
N SER A 228 22.57 3.45 -1.31
CA SER A 228 21.43 3.43 -0.42
C SER A 228 21.06 4.83 0.03
N LEU A 229 19.79 5.04 0.36
CA LEU A 229 19.32 6.27 0.96
C LEU A 229 18.16 5.97 1.89
N LYS A 230 18.26 6.40 3.16
CA LYS A 230 17.25 6.19 4.22
C LYS A 230 15.85 6.70 3.83
N TYR A 231 15.74 7.57 2.83
CA TYR A 231 14.48 8.03 2.27
C TYR A 231 13.62 6.86 1.75
N TRP A 232 14.25 5.87 1.12
CA TRP A 232 13.58 4.77 0.46
C TRP A 232 13.58 3.50 1.30
N GLY A 233 12.60 2.63 1.05
CA GLY A 233 12.64 1.24 1.48
C GLY A 233 13.73 0.46 0.76
N ASN A 234 14.04 -0.73 1.28
CA ASN A 234 15.01 -1.61 0.66
C ASN A 234 14.40 -2.28 -0.58
N MET A 235 14.88 -1.91 -1.77
CA MET A 235 14.43 -2.49 -3.05
C MET A 235 15.32 -3.63 -3.55
N THR A 236 16.28 -4.08 -2.74
CA THR A 236 17.12 -5.24 -3.09
C THR A 236 16.25 -6.48 -3.26
N GLY A 237 16.29 -7.09 -4.45
CA GLY A 237 15.45 -8.25 -4.80
C GLY A 237 14.01 -7.91 -5.22
N HIS A 238 13.62 -6.63 -5.19
CA HIS A 238 12.27 -6.15 -5.52
C HIS A 238 12.23 -5.31 -6.80
N ALA A 239 13.24 -5.41 -7.65
CA ALA A 239 13.43 -4.55 -8.82
C ALA A 239 14.03 -5.35 -10.00
N PRO A 240 13.31 -6.34 -10.55
CA PRO A 240 13.88 -7.31 -11.49
C PRO A 240 14.34 -6.69 -12.82
N CYS A 241 13.85 -5.50 -13.18
CA CYS A 241 14.31 -4.75 -14.35
C CYS A 241 15.53 -3.85 -14.11
N CYS A 242 15.98 -3.72 -12.86
CA CYS A 242 17.14 -2.89 -12.53
C CYS A 242 18.42 -3.73 -12.56
N THR A 243 19.34 -3.42 -13.47
CA THR A 243 20.69 -4.04 -13.46
C THR A 243 21.55 -3.49 -12.32
N SER A 244 21.29 -2.26 -11.92
CA SER A 244 21.84 -1.61 -10.72
C SER A 244 20.79 -0.65 -10.17
N ILE A 245 20.87 -0.36 -8.87
CA ILE A 245 20.02 0.63 -8.22
C ILE A 245 20.91 1.70 -7.62
N LYS A 246 20.63 2.95 -7.97
CA LYS A 246 21.27 4.13 -7.41
C LYS A 246 20.22 5.08 -6.84
N TYR A 247 20.64 5.90 -5.88
CA TYR A 247 19.80 6.88 -5.22
C TYR A 247 20.44 8.27 -5.35
N ALA A 248 19.70 9.23 -5.90
CA ALA A 248 20.13 10.61 -5.93
C ALA A 248 19.90 11.22 -4.54
N ALA A 249 20.94 11.75 -3.89
CA ALA A 249 20.81 12.49 -2.63
C ALA A 249 20.93 13.99 -2.90
N LEU A 250 19.80 14.69 -2.87
CA LEU A 250 19.66 16.10 -3.25
C LEU A 250 19.17 16.92 -2.05
N ASP A 251 19.55 18.20 -1.95
CA ASP A 251 18.99 19.09 -0.91
C ASP A 251 17.57 19.53 -1.30
N THR A 252 16.60 18.72 -0.89
CA THR A 252 15.17 18.93 -1.09
C THR A 252 14.48 19.50 0.14
N VAL A 253 15.25 20.17 1.01
CA VAL A 253 14.72 20.97 2.12
C VAL A 253 14.89 22.45 1.83
N ASN A 254 16.07 22.84 1.35
CA ASN A 254 16.42 24.25 1.17
C ASN A 254 16.23 24.76 -0.26
N ASN A 255 16.01 23.89 -1.24
CA ASN A 255 15.79 24.27 -2.64
C ASN A 255 14.34 24.00 -3.08
N THR A 256 13.86 24.81 -4.03
CA THR A 256 12.55 24.64 -4.65
C THR A 256 12.64 23.66 -5.81
N TRP A 257 11.53 23.03 -6.20
CA TRP A 257 11.51 22.19 -7.40
C TRP A 257 11.63 22.99 -8.72
N THR A 258 11.38 24.30 -8.64
CA THR A 258 11.53 25.27 -9.74
C THR A 258 12.94 25.84 -9.87
N ASP A 259 13.83 25.59 -8.91
CA ASP A 259 15.20 26.09 -8.95
C ASP A 259 15.99 25.43 -10.10
N ARG A 260 16.60 26.27 -10.95
CA ARG A 260 17.27 25.82 -12.18
C ARG A 260 18.54 25.02 -11.88
N THR A 261 19.20 25.26 -10.75
CA THR A 261 20.39 24.52 -10.32
C THR A 261 19.96 23.16 -9.79
N GLN A 262 18.91 23.12 -8.97
CA GLN A 262 18.32 21.89 -8.47
C GLN A 262 17.81 20.98 -9.61
N GLN A 263 17.17 21.55 -10.63
CA GLN A 263 16.75 20.85 -11.83
C GLN A 263 17.94 20.30 -12.64
N GLN A 264 19.05 21.07 -12.73
CA GLN A 264 20.28 20.59 -13.35
C GLN A 264 20.83 19.38 -12.57
N HIS A 265 20.93 19.47 -11.25
CA HIS A 265 21.41 18.35 -10.43
C HIS A 265 20.56 17.09 -10.64
N VAL A 266 19.23 17.22 -10.76
CA VAL A 266 18.33 16.10 -11.03
C VAL A 266 18.67 15.42 -12.36
N CYS A 267 18.89 16.21 -13.41
CA CYS A 267 19.30 15.70 -14.71
C CYS A 267 20.68 15.04 -14.63
N ASP A 268 21.67 15.71 -14.05
CA ASP A 268 23.04 15.20 -13.94
C ASP A 268 23.10 13.85 -13.20
N ARG A 269 22.29 13.69 -12.14
CA ARG A 269 22.16 12.43 -11.39
C ARG A 269 21.58 11.31 -12.25
N ALA A 270 20.61 11.61 -13.11
CA ALA A 270 20.00 10.64 -14.01
C ALA A 270 20.89 10.31 -15.23
N LEU A 271 21.65 11.28 -15.74
CA LEU A 271 22.62 11.05 -16.81
C LEU A 271 23.76 10.14 -16.34
N ALA A 272 24.23 10.34 -15.11
CA ALA A 272 25.41 9.64 -14.57
C ALA A 272 25.24 8.13 -14.34
N VAL A 273 24.03 7.57 -14.44
CA VAL A 273 23.82 6.12 -14.21
C VAL A 273 23.97 5.27 -15.47
N SER A 274 23.95 5.88 -16.67
CA SER A 274 24.10 5.16 -17.94
C SER A 274 25.17 5.78 -18.82
N GLU A 275 26.12 4.96 -19.25
CA GLU A 275 27.21 5.36 -20.15
C GLU A 275 26.73 5.73 -21.56
N THR A 276 25.52 5.33 -21.94
CA THR A 276 24.90 5.67 -23.24
C THR A 276 24.18 7.02 -23.22
N SER A 277 24.03 7.63 -22.05
CA SER A 277 23.50 9.00 -21.94
C SER A 277 24.42 9.99 -22.65
N THR A 278 23.82 11.03 -23.22
CA THR A 278 24.56 12.15 -23.84
C THR A 278 24.57 13.35 -22.91
N GLU A 279 25.06 14.53 -23.34
CA GLU A 279 25.17 15.71 -22.48
C GLU A 279 23.87 16.12 -21.79
N SER A 280 22.71 15.88 -22.41
CA SER A 280 21.41 16.28 -21.86
C SER A 280 20.29 15.25 -22.07
N THR A 281 20.58 14.10 -22.69
CA THR A 281 19.57 13.06 -22.95
C THR A 281 19.88 11.82 -22.12
N ILE A 282 18.96 11.47 -21.22
CA ILE A 282 19.01 10.29 -20.35
C ILE A 282 18.61 9.07 -21.17
N ALA A 283 19.55 8.15 -21.40
CA ALA A 283 19.35 6.93 -22.20
C ALA A 283 19.51 5.67 -21.35
N ASP A 284 18.89 4.58 -21.79
CA ASP A 284 18.94 3.25 -21.15
C ASP A 284 18.75 3.28 -19.63
N THR A 285 17.82 4.10 -19.12
CA THR A 285 17.66 4.31 -17.68
C THR A 285 16.20 4.18 -17.24
N ILE A 286 15.95 3.49 -16.12
CA ILE A 286 14.67 3.57 -15.41
C ILE A 286 14.79 4.64 -14.33
N VAL A 287 14.06 5.73 -14.50
CA VAL A 287 14.02 6.84 -13.55
C VAL A 287 12.78 6.68 -12.66
N VAL A 288 13.00 6.51 -11.36
CA VAL A 288 11.93 6.37 -10.37
C VAL A 288 11.88 7.63 -9.52
N THR A 289 10.74 8.33 -9.53
CA THR A 289 10.58 9.59 -8.79
C THR A 289 9.47 9.49 -7.76
N HIS A 290 9.68 10.08 -6.58
CA HIS A 290 8.64 10.18 -5.56
C HIS A 290 8.36 11.62 -5.14
N SER A 291 7.09 11.97 -4.95
CA SER A 291 6.66 13.28 -4.44
C SER A 291 7.30 14.42 -5.24
N MET A 292 7.93 15.40 -4.59
CA MET A 292 8.64 16.52 -5.23
C MET A 292 9.69 16.09 -6.28
N GLY A 293 10.21 14.86 -6.21
CA GLY A 293 11.12 14.30 -7.22
C GLY A 293 10.51 14.28 -8.62
N ASN A 294 9.19 14.07 -8.71
CA ASN A 294 8.47 14.15 -9.98
C ASN A 294 8.50 15.58 -10.51
N SER A 295 8.21 16.57 -9.66
CA SER A 295 8.16 17.99 -10.06
C SER A 295 9.53 18.49 -10.48
N MET A 296 10.58 18.05 -9.79
CA MET A 296 11.96 18.38 -10.14
C MET A 296 12.36 17.81 -11.52
N LEU A 297 12.05 16.54 -11.80
CA LEU A 297 12.35 15.94 -13.10
C LEU A 297 11.50 16.55 -14.22
N ALA A 298 10.19 16.71 -13.97
CA ALA A 298 9.28 17.37 -14.90
C ALA A 298 9.75 18.79 -15.24
N GLY A 299 10.14 19.56 -14.22
CA GLY A 299 10.70 20.89 -14.36
C GLY A 299 12.01 20.89 -15.15
N ALA A 300 12.93 19.96 -14.87
CA ALA A 300 14.17 19.81 -15.64
C ALA A 300 13.92 19.54 -17.13
N ILE A 301 12.93 18.69 -17.45
CA ILE A 301 12.55 18.40 -18.84
C ILE A 301 11.90 19.63 -19.50
N ALA A 302 10.91 20.23 -18.83
CA ALA A 302 10.20 21.41 -19.33
C ALA A 302 11.13 22.59 -19.63
N THR A 303 12.20 22.71 -18.84
CA THR A 303 13.19 23.78 -18.94
C THR A 303 14.37 23.47 -19.86
N GLY A 304 14.38 22.29 -20.50
CA GLY A 304 15.43 21.86 -21.41
C GLY A 304 16.76 21.53 -20.72
N LYS A 305 16.76 21.29 -19.41
CA LYS A 305 17.94 20.83 -18.66
C LYS A 305 18.25 19.36 -18.93
N GLY A 306 17.22 18.58 -19.22
CA GLY A 306 17.31 17.17 -19.56
C GLY A 306 16.20 16.72 -20.48
N SER A 307 16.34 15.55 -21.08
CA SER A 307 15.30 14.84 -21.82
C SER A 307 15.42 13.33 -21.58
N LEU A 308 14.35 12.59 -21.86
CA LEU A 308 14.37 11.13 -21.84
C LEU A 308 14.46 10.61 -23.27
N ASP A 309 15.42 9.73 -23.52
CA ASP A 309 15.44 8.93 -24.74
C ASP A 309 14.32 7.87 -24.71
N SER A 310 13.94 7.37 -25.89
CA SER A 310 12.99 6.25 -26.03
C SER A 310 13.43 4.95 -25.31
N THR A 311 14.73 4.80 -25.05
CA THR A 311 15.33 3.71 -24.26
C THR A 311 15.22 3.93 -22.75
N SER A 312 14.69 5.05 -22.29
CA SER A 312 14.47 5.33 -20.87
C SER A 312 13.01 5.15 -20.47
N THR A 313 12.77 5.00 -19.17
CA THR A 313 11.42 4.80 -18.63
C THR A 313 11.26 5.59 -17.36
N TRP A 314 10.22 6.40 -17.28
CA TRP A 314 9.90 7.18 -16.08
C TRP A 314 8.73 6.54 -15.31
N VAL A 315 9.00 6.15 -14.07
CA VAL A 315 8.05 5.63 -13.09
C VAL A 315 7.81 6.69 -12.02
N GLY A 316 6.60 7.25 -11.97
CA GLY A 316 6.24 8.31 -11.02
C GLY A 316 5.40 7.80 -9.84
N LEU A 317 5.71 8.31 -8.65
CA LEU A 317 5.03 7.96 -7.39
C LEU A 317 4.59 9.24 -6.68
N ALA A 318 3.31 9.36 -6.32
CA ALA A 318 2.79 10.44 -5.48
C ALA A 318 3.10 11.87 -5.98
N ALA A 319 3.04 12.12 -7.29
CA ALA A 319 3.51 13.38 -7.87
C ALA A 319 2.61 14.59 -7.51
N PRO A 320 3.12 15.70 -6.96
CA PRO A 320 2.33 16.90 -6.72
C PRO A 320 2.33 17.80 -7.96
N MET A 321 1.83 17.32 -9.10
CA MET A 321 1.89 18.07 -10.37
C MET A 321 0.92 19.26 -10.45
N LYS A 322 -0.06 19.32 -9.54
CA LYS A 322 -0.87 20.51 -9.28
C LYS A 322 -0.60 21.09 -7.89
N GLY A 323 0.53 20.74 -7.27
CA GLY A 323 0.83 21.05 -5.88
C GLY A 323 0.08 20.19 -4.87
N SER A 324 0.02 20.68 -3.64
CA SER A 324 -0.44 19.92 -2.47
C SER A 324 -1.19 20.83 -1.51
N MET A 325 -2.46 20.53 -1.22
CA MET A 325 -3.20 21.28 -0.19
C MET A 325 -2.59 21.11 1.21
N ALA A 326 -1.87 20.02 1.45
CA ALA A 326 -1.09 19.87 2.68
C ALA A 326 0.02 20.92 2.79
N SER A 327 0.59 21.38 1.66
CA SER A 327 1.52 22.51 1.69
C SER A 327 0.83 23.80 2.10
N ASP A 328 -0.30 24.15 1.46
CA ASP A 328 -1.10 25.34 1.82
C ASP A 328 -1.45 25.31 3.32
N PHE A 329 -2.01 24.19 3.79
CA PHE A 329 -2.40 24.02 5.18
C PHE A 329 -1.24 24.21 6.16
N ILE A 330 -0.06 23.62 5.89
CA ILE A 330 1.09 23.75 6.77
C ILE A 330 1.61 25.20 6.79
N GLN A 331 1.58 25.89 5.66
CA GLN A 331 1.96 27.30 5.59
C GLN A 331 1.00 28.19 6.39
N GLU A 332 -0.31 27.97 6.26
CA GLU A 332 -1.33 28.66 7.07
C GLU A 332 -1.15 28.38 8.56
N SER A 333 -0.99 27.10 8.95
CA SER A 333 -0.83 26.71 10.35
C SER A 333 0.43 27.30 10.98
N CYS A 334 1.58 27.26 10.30
CA CYS A 334 2.80 27.86 10.85
C CYS A 334 2.76 29.40 10.91
N ALA A 335 1.82 30.04 10.20
CA ALA A 335 1.59 31.46 10.28
C ALA A 335 0.58 31.86 11.39
N GLY A 336 0.03 30.90 12.13
CA GLY A 336 -0.99 31.14 13.17
C GLY A 336 -2.40 31.38 12.61
N ASN A 337 -2.66 30.95 11.36
CA ASN A 337 -3.93 31.19 10.66
C ASN A 337 -4.90 30.01 10.74
N THR A 338 -4.63 29.01 11.60
CA THR A 338 -5.51 27.85 11.81
C THR A 338 -5.96 27.76 13.26
N SER A 339 -6.69 26.71 13.64
CA SER A 339 -7.08 26.54 15.05
C SER A 339 -5.90 26.01 15.88
N PHE A 340 -5.84 26.37 17.16
CA PHE A 340 -4.74 25.98 18.06
C PHE A 340 -4.49 24.45 18.11
N VAL A 341 -5.54 23.64 17.95
CA VAL A 341 -5.43 22.17 17.93
C VAL A 341 -4.70 21.68 16.68
N LEU A 342 -4.97 22.32 15.54
CA LEU A 342 -4.34 21.99 14.26
C LEU A 342 -2.88 22.43 14.23
N GLU A 343 -2.57 23.58 14.82
CA GLU A 343 -1.21 24.10 14.97
C GLU A 343 -0.34 23.16 15.82
N ALA A 344 -0.89 22.65 16.93
CA ALA A 344 -0.19 21.69 17.79
C ALA A 344 0.17 20.37 17.09
N ILE A 345 -0.67 19.89 16.17
CA ILE A 345 -0.40 18.68 15.36
C ILE A 345 0.77 18.94 14.40
N ILE A 346 0.80 20.11 13.77
CA ILE A 346 1.87 20.48 12.83
C ILE A 346 3.19 20.78 13.55
N GLU A 347 3.14 21.45 14.71
CA GLU A 347 4.32 21.71 15.53
C GLU A 347 4.92 20.40 16.06
N TYR A 348 4.09 19.48 16.53
CA TYR A 348 4.53 18.12 16.92
C TYR A 348 5.17 17.35 15.75
N SER A 349 4.71 17.60 14.52
CA SER A 349 5.29 16.98 13.33
C SER A 349 6.64 17.55 12.90
N GLY A 350 7.11 18.64 13.54
CA GLY A 350 8.38 19.30 13.26
C GLY A 350 8.42 20.02 11.91
N ARG A 351 7.26 20.42 11.36
CA ARG A 351 7.13 21.03 10.03
C ARG A 351 7.05 22.56 10.05
N CYS A 352 7.04 23.16 11.24
CA CYS A 352 7.23 24.59 11.43
C CYS A 352 8.68 24.91 11.84
N PRO A 353 9.29 25.97 11.27
CA PRO A 353 8.79 26.78 10.16
C PRO A 353 8.75 25.99 8.84
N PRO A 354 7.85 26.34 7.89
CA PRO A 354 7.78 25.67 6.61
C PRO A 354 9.10 25.79 5.85
N THR A 355 9.59 24.68 5.30
CA THR A 355 10.84 24.63 4.54
C THR A 355 10.71 25.34 3.18
N THR A 356 11.83 25.71 2.56
CA THR A 356 11.83 26.32 1.21
C THR A 356 11.15 25.40 0.20
N ALA A 357 11.47 24.10 0.25
CA ALA A 357 10.85 23.10 -0.59
C ALA A 357 9.33 23.04 -0.40
N LEU A 358 8.84 23.01 0.85
CA LEU A 358 7.40 22.94 1.14
C LEU A 358 6.66 24.15 0.56
N LYS A 359 7.19 25.36 0.80
CA LYS A 359 6.62 26.62 0.29
C LYS A 359 6.58 26.70 -1.24
N SER A 360 7.35 25.87 -1.94
CA SER A 360 7.30 25.80 -3.41
C SER A 360 6.25 24.85 -3.97
N MET A 361 5.51 24.14 -3.11
CA MET A 361 4.49 23.17 -3.53
C MET A 361 3.03 23.47 -3.12
N PRO A 362 2.58 24.72 -2.93
CA PRO A 362 1.15 24.98 -2.74
C PRO A 362 0.36 24.54 -3.97
N TYR A 363 -0.92 24.29 -3.77
CA TYR A 363 -1.83 23.85 -4.80
C TYR A 363 -2.00 24.92 -5.89
N GLU A 364 -2.05 24.50 -7.16
CA GLU A 364 -2.18 25.39 -8.33
C GLU A 364 -3.45 26.24 -8.21
N GLY A 365 -3.31 27.55 -8.31
CA GLY A 365 -4.39 28.53 -8.09
C GLY A 365 -4.83 28.71 -6.63
N GLY A 366 -4.13 28.09 -5.68
CA GLY A 366 -4.34 28.23 -4.24
C GLY A 366 -3.85 29.57 -3.67
N SER A 367 -4.18 29.84 -2.41
CA SER A 367 -3.86 31.10 -1.71
C SER A 367 -2.36 31.36 -1.54
N HIS A 368 -1.56 30.29 -1.52
CA HIS A 368 -0.11 30.36 -1.41
C HIS A 368 0.62 30.23 -2.76
N SER A 369 -0.09 30.00 -3.87
CA SER A 369 0.51 29.94 -5.21
C SER A 369 0.65 31.34 -5.83
N THR A 370 1.46 31.43 -6.88
CA THR A 370 1.62 32.63 -7.71
C THR A 370 1.39 32.30 -9.19
N ALA A 371 1.16 33.31 -10.01
CA ALA A 371 0.98 33.13 -11.45
C ALA A 371 2.23 32.49 -12.10
N GLU A 372 3.43 32.82 -11.62
CA GLU A 372 4.68 32.21 -12.07
C GLU A 372 4.76 30.73 -11.70
N LEU A 373 4.35 30.37 -10.48
CA LEU A 373 4.34 28.98 -10.02
C LEU A 373 3.29 28.16 -10.77
N ASP A 374 2.09 28.71 -10.97
CA ASP A 374 1.04 28.07 -11.77
C ASP A 374 1.49 27.85 -13.22
N ALA A 375 2.21 28.80 -13.82
CA ALA A 375 2.81 28.63 -15.13
C ALA A 375 3.86 27.50 -15.14
N ALA A 376 4.72 27.44 -14.12
CA ALA A 376 5.70 26.36 -13.97
C ALA A 376 5.02 24.98 -13.82
N TYR A 377 3.91 24.89 -13.08
CA TYR A 377 3.14 23.65 -13.00
C TYR A 377 2.62 23.23 -14.37
N LYS A 378 2.05 24.14 -15.17
CA LYS A 378 1.55 23.81 -16.51
C LYS A 378 2.64 23.27 -17.44
N GLU A 379 3.82 23.88 -17.42
CA GLU A 379 4.97 23.39 -18.19
C GLU A 379 5.44 22.02 -17.70
N ALA A 380 5.53 21.82 -16.38
CA ALA A 380 5.88 20.53 -15.79
C ALA A 380 4.84 19.44 -16.08
N GLN A 381 3.54 19.76 -16.03
CA GLN A 381 2.45 18.85 -16.37
C GLN A 381 2.55 18.37 -17.82
N GLU A 382 2.95 19.24 -18.75
CA GLU A 382 3.19 18.88 -20.15
C GLU A 382 4.32 17.86 -20.29
N ALA A 383 5.46 18.13 -19.65
CA ALA A 383 6.60 17.22 -19.62
C ALA A 383 6.22 15.88 -18.97
N TYR A 384 5.52 15.93 -17.84
CA TYR A 384 5.07 14.76 -17.09
C TYR A 384 4.14 13.88 -17.92
N ARG A 385 3.02 14.41 -18.42
CA ARG A 385 2.01 13.62 -19.16
C ARG A 385 2.54 13.02 -20.46
N THR A 386 3.56 13.65 -21.05
CA THR A 386 4.17 13.20 -22.32
C THR A 386 5.19 12.09 -22.11
N ASN A 387 5.91 12.12 -20.98
CA ASN A 387 7.08 11.25 -20.77
C ASN A 387 6.84 10.14 -19.74
N VAL A 388 5.87 10.28 -18.83
CA VAL A 388 5.68 9.30 -17.77
C VAL A 388 5.08 8.00 -18.30
N PHE A 389 5.73 6.89 -17.99
CA PHE A 389 5.32 5.58 -18.46
C PHE A 389 4.29 4.93 -17.54
N ALA A 390 4.51 5.04 -16.22
CA ALA A 390 3.71 4.41 -15.18
C ALA A 390 3.59 5.30 -13.96
N LEU A 391 2.44 5.25 -13.29
CA LEU A 391 2.14 6.10 -12.14
C LEU A 391 1.49 5.31 -11.02
N MET A 392 1.93 5.61 -9.79
CA MET A 392 1.23 5.23 -8.58
C MET A 392 0.63 6.49 -7.94
N CYS A 393 -0.70 6.57 -7.95
CA CYS A 393 -1.47 7.65 -7.33
C CYS A 393 -2.46 7.07 -6.34
N SER A 394 -2.62 7.68 -5.16
CA SER A 394 -3.52 7.16 -4.14
C SER A 394 -4.82 7.93 -4.04
N GLU A 395 -5.90 7.20 -3.78
CA GLU A 395 -7.21 7.73 -3.42
C GLU A 395 -7.51 7.63 -1.93
N SER A 396 -6.58 7.11 -1.13
CA SER A 396 -6.79 6.99 0.32
C SER A 396 -5.48 7.17 1.08
N PHE A 397 -5.59 7.91 2.18
CA PHE A 397 -4.51 8.11 3.13
C PHE A 397 -4.46 7.01 4.20
N SER A 398 -5.33 5.99 4.12
CA SER A 398 -5.39 4.92 5.12
C SER A 398 -4.07 4.15 5.22
N GLY A 399 -3.50 3.80 4.08
CA GLY A 399 -2.13 3.30 4.01
C GLY A 399 -1.89 1.90 4.56
N LEU A 400 -0.61 1.59 4.68
CA LEU A 400 -0.04 0.43 5.34
C LEU A 400 0.19 0.72 6.84
N LEU A 401 0.13 -0.33 7.67
CA LEU A 401 0.40 -0.22 9.10
C LEU A 401 1.82 0.26 9.28
N SER A 402 1.95 1.46 9.82
CA SER A 402 3.24 2.06 10.06
C SER A 402 3.20 3.05 11.23
N PRO A 403 4.34 3.34 11.85
CA PRO A 403 4.44 4.42 12.83
C PRO A 403 4.08 5.80 12.28
N LYS A 404 4.03 5.96 10.94
CA LYS A 404 3.68 7.22 10.27
C LYS A 404 2.19 7.38 9.98
N GLN A 405 1.42 6.31 10.08
CA GLN A 405 0.01 6.27 9.70
C GLN A 405 -0.82 7.36 10.40
N VAL A 406 -0.71 7.51 11.73
CA VAL A 406 -1.46 8.51 12.50
C VAL A 406 -1.16 9.94 12.03
N GLN A 407 0.12 10.25 11.77
CA GLN A 407 0.52 11.57 11.29
C GLN A 407 -0.10 11.89 9.93
N VAL A 408 -0.12 10.89 9.03
CA VAL A 408 -0.64 11.07 7.67
C VAL A 408 -2.16 11.14 7.66
N TRP A 409 -2.85 10.36 8.50
CA TRP A 409 -4.29 10.43 8.68
C TRP A 409 -4.75 11.79 9.17
N ALA A 410 -4.04 12.35 10.15
CA ALA A 410 -4.33 13.70 10.64
C ALA A 410 -4.30 14.69 9.47
N LEU A 411 -3.26 14.67 8.64
CA LEU A 411 -3.13 15.55 7.48
C LEU A 411 -4.23 15.31 6.44
N GLY A 412 -4.48 14.06 6.05
CA GLY A 412 -5.52 13.72 5.07
C GLY A 412 -6.93 14.15 5.48
N ILE A 413 -7.19 14.28 6.79
CA ILE A 413 -8.46 14.77 7.34
C ILE A 413 -8.49 16.30 7.45
N VAL A 414 -7.41 16.91 7.96
CA VAL A 414 -7.44 18.32 8.40
C VAL A 414 -6.89 19.31 7.38
N ALA A 415 -6.11 18.86 6.40
CA ALA A 415 -5.45 19.73 5.42
C ALA A 415 -6.37 20.31 4.34
N ARG A 416 -7.70 20.31 4.58
CA ARG A 416 -8.73 20.89 3.70
C ARG A 416 -8.59 20.49 2.23
N HIS A 417 -8.19 19.25 1.97
CA HIS A 417 -8.13 18.69 0.63
C HIS A 417 -9.47 18.85 -0.09
N HIS A 418 -9.43 18.99 -1.42
CA HIS A 418 -10.64 19.13 -2.24
C HIS A 418 -11.55 17.89 -2.20
N SER A 419 -11.00 16.73 -1.83
CA SER A 419 -11.76 15.53 -1.54
C SER A 419 -10.98 14.61 -0.59
N LEU A 420 -11.64 13.55 -0.12
CA LEU A 420 -10.97 12.48 0.63
C LEU A 420 -10.03 11.62 -0.24
N ARG A 421 -10.02 11.82 -1.57
CA ARG A 421 -9.12 11.12 -2.51
C ARG A 421 -7.73 11.74 -2.49
N ASN A 422 -6.96 11.41 -1.46
CA ASN A 422 -5.59 11.90 -1.29
C ASN A 422 -4.75 10.86 -0.53
N ASP A 423 -3.43 10.95 -0.67
CA ASP A 423 -2.47 10.10 0.05
C ASP A 423 -2.06 10.66 1.43
N GLY A 424 -2.73 11.73 1.87
CA GLY A 424 -2.46 12.50 3.09
C GLY A 424 -1.50 13.68 2.90
N MET A 425 -0.93 13.82 1.70
CA MET A 425 -0.15 14.99 1.29
C MET A 425 -0.61 15.51 -0.07
N VAL A 426 -0.83 14.62 -1.04
CA VAL A 426 -1.11 14.92 -2.43
C VAL A 426 -2.43 14.28 -2.83
N GLU A 427 -3.28 15.07 -3.46
CA GLU A 427 -4.54 14.61 -4.03
C GLU A 427 -4.32 13.68 -5.22
N PHE A 428 -5.21 12.71 -5.39
CA PHE A 428 -5.23 11.84 -6.57
C PHE A 428 -5.21 12.66 -7.87
N ASP A 429 -6.03 13.71 -7.95
CA ASP A 429 -6.13 14.58 -9.13
C ASP A 429 -4.86 15.40 -9.40
N SER A 430 -4.08 15.71 -8.36
CA SER A 430 -2.77 16.35 -8.52
C SER A 430 -1.75 15.36 -9.09
N CYS A 431 -1.77 14.11 -8.64
CA CYS A 431 -0.88 13.05 -9.13
C CYS A 431 -1.21 12.56 -10.54
N ALA A 432 -2.50 12.40 -10.84
CA ALA A 432 -2.99 11.86 -12.10
C ALA A 432 -3.14 12.90 -13.21
N VAL A 433 -2.79 14.18 -12.97
CA VAL A 433 -3.03 15.27 -13.93
C VAL A 433 -2.47 14.96 -15.31
N GLY A 434 -3.29 15.22 -16.34
CA GLY A 434 -2.95 14.92 -17.74
C GLY A 434 -3.14 13.46 -18.14
N ILE A 435 -3.46 12.55 -17.21
CA ILE A 435 -3.77 11.14 -17.47
C ILE A 435 -5.23 10.88 -17.10
N ALA A 436 -6.01 10.32 -18.03
CA ALA A 436 -7.42 10.03 -17.79
C ALA A 436 -7.59 8.99 -16.66
N GLU A 437 -8.50 9.27 -15.72
CA GLU A 437 -8.79 8.37 -14.59
C GLU A 437 -9.20 6.96 -15.05
N SER A 438 -9.89 6.83 -16.20
CA SER A 438 -10.28 5.54 -16.78
C SER A 438 -9.10 4.63 -17.16
N LYS A 439 -7.88 5.15 -17.22
CA LYS A 439 -6.67 4.36 -17.43
C LYS A 439 -6.13 3.76 -16.14
N PHE A 440 -6.60 4.22 -14.98
CA PHE A 440 -6.15 3.75 -13.69
C PHE A 440 -6.97 2.53 -13.24
N GLY A 441 -6.27 1.50 -12.79
CA GLY A 441 -6.87 0.33 -12.14
C GLY A 441 -6.40 0.18 -10.70
N ASN A 442 -7.09 -0.63 -9.91
CA ASN A 442 -6.89 -0.75 -8.46
C ASN A 442 -6.07 -2.00 -8.07
N SER A 443 -5.25 -2.51 -8.98
CA SER A 443 -4.40 -3.67 -8.77
C SER A 443 -2.95 -3.35 -9.09
N TRP A 444 -2.01 -4.01 -8.41
CA TRP A 444 -0.58 -3.95 -8.71
C TRP A 444 -0.23 -4.32 -10.16
N ARG A 445 -1.17 -4.92 -10.91
CA ARG A 445 -1.02 -5.24 -12.34
C ARG A 445 -1.23 -4.03 -13.25
N ASP A 446 -1.84 -2.97 -12.75
CA ASP A 446 -2.21 -1.81 -13.55
C ASP A 446 -1.04 -0.84 -13.66
N ARG A 447 -0.62 -0.52 -14.89
CA ARG A 447 0.48 0.43 -15.13
C ARG A 447 0.22 1.81 -14.53
N PHE A 448 -1.02 2.25 -14.58
CA PHE A 448 -1.51 3.40 -13.83
C PHE A 448 -2.29 2.85 -12.64
N TYR A 449 -1.64 2.89 -11.48
CA TYR A 449 -2.09 2.19 -10.29
C TYR A 449 -2.74 3.15 -9.32
N ARG A 450 -4.04 2.91 -9.12
CA ARG A 450 -4.90 3.59 -8.17
C ARG A 450 -4.84 2.87 -6.85
N THR A 451 -4.10 3.45 -5.92
CA THR A 451 -3.78 2.82 -4.65
C THR A 451 -4.62 3.36 -3.51
N HIS A 452 -4.59 2.65 -2.40
CA HIS A 452 -5.08 3.12 -1.10
C HIS A 452 -3.90 3.25 -0.13
N VAL A 453 -2.68 3.41 -0.65
CA VAL A 453 -1.49 3.58 0.18
C VAL A 453 -1.26 5.05 0.51
N ASN A 454 -0.70 5.35 1.68
CA ASN A 454 -0.43 6.73 2.06
C ASN A 454 0.86 7.25 1.38
N HIS A 455 1.13 8.56 1.49
CA HIS A 455 2.27 9.21 0.85
C HIS A 455 3.63 8.56 1.18
N TYR A 456 3.80 8.01 2.37
CA TYR A 456 5.07 7.41 2.80
C TYR A 456 5.19 5.93 2.45
N ASP A 457 4.09 5.23 2.23
CA ASP A 457 4.09 3.85 1.75
C ASP A 457 4.65 3.74 0.33
N MET A 458 4.43 4.77 -0.50
CA MET A 458 4.99 4.91 -1.85
C MET A 458 6.51 5.15 -1.86
N GLN A 459 7.15 5.20 -0.69
CA GLN A 459 8.61 5.10 -0.56
C GLN A 459 9.10 3.65 -0.44
N PHE A 460 8.19 2.66 -0.56
CA PHE A 460 8.45 1.23 -0.45
C PHE A 460 8.92 0.75 0.94
N ARG A 461 8.72 1.56 1.98
CA ARG A 461 9.27 1.26 3.32
C ARG A 461 8.54 0.15 4.08
N TYR A 462 7.26 -0.01 3.82
CA TYR A 462 6.37 -0.84 4.64
C TYR A 462 5.85 -2.09 3.93
N GLY A 463 6.41 -2.41 2.75
CA GLY A 463 6.03 -3.59 1.99
C GLY A 463 4.67 -3.47 1.34
N ASP A 464 3.92 -4.57 1.35
CA ASP A 464 2.60 -4.71 0.73
C ASP A 464 1.56 -5.17 1.76
N ALA A 465 0.28 -4.92 1.48
CA ALA A 465 -0.83 -5.52 2.21
C ALA A 465 -1.05 -6.98 1.77
N LEU A 466 -1.58 -7.81 2.67
CA LEU A 466 -1.79 -9.24 2.41
C LEU A 466 -3.04 -9.51 1.55
N PHE A 467 -4.12 -8.77 1.80
CA PHE A 467 -5.45 -9.05 1.23
C PHE A 467 -6.09 -7.82 0.57
N ASN A 468 -5.28 -6.86 0.14
CA ASN A 468 -5.76 -5.68 -0.58
C ASN A 468 -4.85 -5.36 -1.77
N LYS A 469 -5.36 -5.63 -2.98
CA LYS A 469 -4.65 -5.39 -4.24
C LYS A 469 -4.33 -3.93 -4.52
N ALA A 470 -5.03 -2.99 -3.88
CA ALA A 470 -4.79 -1.56 -3.97
C ALA A 470 -3.71 -1.06 -2.98
N LYS A 471 -3.17 -1.96 -2.14
CA LYS A 471 -2.13 -1.65 -1.15
C LYS A 471 -0.86 -2.48 -1.32
N MET A 472 -0.49 -2.76 -2.56
CA MET A 472 0.71 -3.54 -2.92
C MET A 472 1.74 -2.72 -3.74
N PRO A 473 2.37 -1.68 -3.16
CA PRO A 473 3.29 -0.81 -3.90
C PRO A 473 4.60 -1.51 -4.32
N VAL A 474 5.15 -2.41 -3.51
CA VAL A 474 6.41 -3.12 -3.83
C VAL A 474 6.15 -4.11 -4.96
N LYS A 475 5.14 -4.96 -4.82
CA LYS A 475 4.72 -5.88 -5.88
C LYS A 475 4.38 -5.15 -7.18
N TRP A 476 3.71 -4.00 -7.11
CA TRP A 476 3.47 -3.20 -8.32
C TRP A 476 4.77 -2.89 -9.06
N PHE A 477 5.80 -2.42 -8.36
CA PHE A 477 7.08 -2.10 -8.98
C PHE A 477 7.80 -3.34 -9.53
N GLU A 478 7.76 -4.46 -8.81
CA GLU A 478 8.34 -5.74 -9.26
C GLU A 478 7.74 -6.23 -10.58
N CYS A 479 6.44 -6.01 -10.78
CA CYS A 479 5.68 -6.58 -11.89
C CYS A 479 5.42 -5.60 -13.04
N LEU A 480 5.84 -4.35 -12.87
CA LEU A 480 5.48 -3.23 -13.74
C LEU A 480 6.11 -3.33 -15.13
N LEU A 481 7.42 -3.58 -15.16
CA LEU A 481 8.28 -3.41 -16.33
C LEU A 481 8.75 -4.72 -16.90
#